data_AF-A0A8X7QCR7-F1
#
_entry.id   AF-A0A8X7QCR7-F1
#
_cell.length_a   1.000
_cell.length_b   1.000
_cell.length_c   1.000
_cell.angle_alpha   90.00
_cell.angle_beta   90.00
_cell.angle_gamma   90.00
#
_symmetry.space_group_name_H-M   'P 1'
#
loop_
_entity.id
_entity.type
_entity.pdbx_description
1 polymer ?
#
loop_
_entity_poly.entity_id
_entity_poly.type
_entity_poly.pdbx_seq_one_letter_code
_entity_poly.pdbx_strand_id
1 'polypeptide(L)'
;MDRQNSDDIVRFLDGMASSDDVLFGFLDEGNQSPEDFPDSGNLNGGGDIDDVDDNSNCDAEENKAFWQEQEKLLQGTLYRTSSIETKIRQATKEALKEVKSKGLYCFCRRPVAGCCRSCLRGEISRHLRDVAGYDCVISKSKWRSSQDIPAGEHEYIEILDRSDSKKGEMRVVIELSFRAEFEIAKGGEEYKRLISRLPEVYVGKTERLRSLIKILCIAGKKCLRDKKMHMGPWRKHKYMQAKWLGTCDRSSSLEAAVVSETTEPENWVPLVKPRVSMLNYDGLTTGMGRSAAVKVV
;
A
#
# COMPACT_ATOMS: atom_id res chain seq x y z
N MET A 1 28.80 10.98 22.87
CA MET A 1 29.45 10.54 21.62
C MET A 1 29.10 9.09 21.45
N ASP A 2 28.11 8.77 20.62
CA ASP A 2 27.87 7.39 20.19
C ASP A 2 27.53 7.43 18.71
N ARG A 3 28.49 6.92 17.92
CA ARG A 3 28.40 6.68 16.49
C ARG A 3 27.61 5.38 16.30
N GLN A 4 26.38 5.50 15.84
CA GLN A 4 25.57 4.42 15.30
C GLN A 4 24.85 4.98 14.07
N ASN A 5 24.88 4.37 12.89
CA ASN A 5 25.69 3.32 12.31
C ASN A 5 25.44 3.51 10.81
N SER A 6 26.42 4.05 10.08
CA SER A 6 26.26 4.37 8.64
C SER A 6 26.12 3.11 7.78
N ASP A 7 26.35 1.94 8.37
CA ASP A 7 26.43 0.66 7.69
C ASP A 7 25.04 0.02 7.44
N ASP A 8 23.99 0.49 8.12
CA ASP A 8 22.64 -0.05 7.98
C ASP A 8 21.93 0.46 6.71
N ILE A 9 22.35 1.61 6.16
CA ILE A 9 21.81 2.16 4.90
C ILE A 9 22.44 1.48 3.68
N VAL A 10 23.74 1.13 3.76
CA VAL A 10 24.42 0.39 2.69
C VAL A 10 23.87 -1.04 2.60
N ARG A 11 23.54 -1.66 3.74
CA ARG A 11 22.82 -2.94 3.79
C ARG A 11 21.42 -2.91 3.17
N PHE A 12 20.76 -1.76 3.15
CA PHE A 12 19.46 -1.58 2.49
C PHE A 12 19.55 -1.66 0.95
N LEU A 13 20.75 -1.53 0.38
CA LEU A 13 20.94 -1.47 -1.08
C LEU A 13 21.91 -2.53 -1.64
N ASP A 14 22.88 -3.02 -0.85
CA ASP A 14 23.91 -3.98 -1.31
C ASP A 14 23.70 -5.42 -0.81
N GLY A 15 22.70 -5.65 0.03
CA GLY A 15 22.55 -6.90 0.78
C GLY A 15 21.67 -7.96 0.14
N MET A 16 21.84 -8.30 -1.14
CA MET A 16 21.44 -9.62 -1.68
C MET A 16 21.92 -9.79 -3.12
N ALA A 17 22.79 -10.78 -3.34
CA ALA A 17 22.92 -11.43 -4.63
C ALA A 17 21.52 -11.74 -5.16
N SER A 18 21.25 -11.23 -6.36
CA SER A 18 20.03 -11.33 -7.15
C SER A 18 19.49 -12.76 -7.18
N SER A 19 18.59 -13.10 -6.24
CA SER A 19 17.72 -14.28 -6.40
C SER A 19 16.73 -14.08 -7.56
N ASP A 20 16.61 -12.85 -8.04
CA ASP A 20 15.87 -12.50 -9.23
C ASP A 20 16.50 -13.18 -10.47
N ASP A 21 17.84 -13.23 -10.62
CA ASP A 21 18.48 -13.78 -11.82
C ASP A 21 18.35 -15.30 -11.99
N VAL A 22 18.17 -16.06 -10.90
CA VAL A 22 17.99 -17.53 -11.00
C VAL A 22 16.61 -17.91 -11.54
N LEU A 23 15.68 -16.95 -11.62
CA LEU A 23 14.32 -17.16 -12.11
C LEU A 23 14.14 -16.80 -13.60
N PHE A 24 15.16 -16.24 -14.26
CA PHE A 24 15.05 -15.74 -15.64
C PHE A 24 15.66 -16.65 -16.71
N GLY A 25 16.07 -17.87 -16.36
CA GLY A 25 16.82 -18.76 -17.26
C GLY A 25 16.02 -19.86 -17.97
N PHE A 26 14.71 -20.01 -17.77
CA PHE A 26 13.98 -21.13 -18.37
C PHE A 26 12.60 -20.73 -18.86
N LEU A 27 12.29 -21.19 -20.07
CA LEU A 27 11.07 -21.02 -20.86
C LEU A 27 11.08 -19.83 -21.82
N ASP A 28 12.04 -19.87 -22.74
CA ASP A 28 11.69 -19.70 -24.15
C ASP A 28 11.44 -21.10 -24.73
N GLU A 29 10.48 -21.20 -25.65
CA GLU A 29 10.12 -22.41 -26.41
C GLU A 29 9.42 -23.56 -25.64
N GLY A 30 8.09 -23.64 -25.75
CA GLY A 30 7.35 -24.82 -25.28
C GLY A 30 5.84 -24.63 -25.22
N ASN A 31 5.20 -24.58 -26.38
CA ASN A 31 3.75 -24.56 -26.52
C ASN A 31 3.15 -25.90 -26.05
N GLN A 32 2.66 -25.98 -24.81
CA GLN A 32 1.81 -27.08 -24.34
C GLN A 32 0.65 -26.52 -23.51
N SER A 33 -0.56 -26.95 -23.89
CA SER A 33 -1.84 -26.58 -23.31
C SER A 33 -1.87 -26.88 -21.80
N PRO A 34 -2.40 -25.99 -20.93
CA PRO A 34 -2.64 -26.33 -19.55
C PRO A 34 -3.94 -27.13 -19.45
N GLU A 35 -3.84 -28.35 -18.93
CA GLU A 35 -5.00 -29.12 -18.47
C GLU A 35 -5.71 -28.40 -17.32
N ASP A 36 -7.03 -28.57 -17.30
CA ASP A 36 -7.99 -27.86 -16.46
C ASP A 36 -7.68 -27.99 -14.95
N PHE A 37 -7.38 -26.85 -14.31
CA PHE A 37 -7.45 -26.72 -12.87
C PHE A 37 -8.89 -26.43 -12.46
N PRO A 38 -9.44 -27.10 -11.43
CA PRO A 38 -10.81 -26.87 -11.01
C PRO A 38 -10.98 -25.45 -10.49
N ASP A 39 -12.00 -24.79 -11.03
CA ASP A 39 -12.54 -23.48 -10.64
C ASP A 39 -12.79 -23.45 -9.13
N SER A 40 -11.82 -22.91 -8.38
CA SER A 40 -12.00 -22.62 -6.96
C SER A 40 -12.88 -21.38 -6.88
N GLY A 41 -14.15 -21.68 -6.61
CA GLY A 41 -15.25 -20.75 -6.58
C GLY A 41 -15.00 -19.45 -5.82
N ASN A 42 -15.80 -18.50 -6.24
CA ASN A 42 -15.98 -17.15 -5.76
C ASN A 42 -16.18 -17.08 -4.23
N LEU A 43 -15.09 -17.07 -3.45
CA LEU A 43 -15.14 -16.81 -2.00
C LEU A 43 -15.02 -15.31 -1.74
N ASN A 44 -16.06 -14.58 -2.13
CA ASN A 44 -16.33 -13.23 -1.65
C ASN A 44 -16.95 -13.28 -0.23
N GLY A 45 -16.35 -14.09 0.65
CA GLY A 45 -16.70 -14.15 2.07
C GLY A 45 -15.89 -13.10 2.81
N GLY A 46 -16.56 -12.02 3.24
CA GLY A 46 -16.04 -11.02 4.17
C GLY A 46 -15.85 -11.57 5.59
N GLY A 47 -15.25 -12.76 5.72
CA GLY A 47 -14.86 -13.33 7.00
C GLY A 47 -13.64 -12.59 7.51
N ASP A 48 -13.78 -11.95 8.66
CA ASP A 48 -12.70 -11.25 9.35
C ASP A 48 -11.62 -12.24 9.80
N ILE A 49 -10.58 -12.37 8.97
CA ILE A 49 -9.36 -13.15 9.24
C ILE A 49 -8.74 -12.77 10.60
N ASP A 50 -9.03 -11.55 11.06
CA ASP A 50 -8.44 -10.95 12.23
C ASP A 50 -9.05 -11.51 13.55
N ASP A 51 -10.29 -12.02 13.57
CA ASP A 51 -11.04 -12.31 14.82
C ASP A 51 -11.22 -13.77 15.21
N VAL A 52 -10.68 -14.72 14.44
CA VAL A 52 -10.60 -16.12 14.89
C VAL A 52 -9.47 -16.31 15.90
N ASP A 53 -9.84 -16.39 17.18
CA ASP A 53 -9.03 -16.93 18.28
C ASP A 53 -9.09 -18.46 18.21
N ASP A 54 -8.25 -19.00 17.32
CA ASP A 54 -8.13 -20.43 17.11
C ASP A 54 -7.00 -20.96 18.00
N ASN A 55 -7.36 -21.38 19.21
CA ASN A 55 -6.47 -22.08 20.14
C ASN A 55 -6.26 -23.52 19.67
N SER A 56 -5.72 -23.68 18.46
CA SER A 56 -5.37 -24.97 17.87
C SER A 56 -3.95 -25.35 18.28
N ASN A 57 -3.85 -26.44 19.04
CA ASN A 57 -2.58 -27.12 19.32
C ASN A 57 -2.15 -27.82 18.03
N CYS A 58 -1.41 -27.14 17.16
CA CYS A 58 -1.06 -27.66 15.84
C CYS A 58 -0.09 -28.85 15.93
N ASP A 59 -0.45 -29.96 15.30
CA ASP A 59 0.48 -31.07 15.08
C ASP A 59 1.64 -30.60 14.17
N ALA A 60 2.82 -31.22 14.32
CA ALA A 60 4.00 -30.87 13.54
C ALA A 60 3.77 -31.05 12.03
N GLU A 61 3.01 -32.09 11.64
CA GLU A 61 2.64 -32.34 10.25
C GLU A 61 1.65 -31.31 9.72
N GLU A 62 0.65 -30.91 10.50
CA GLU A 62 -0.29 -29.84 10.13
C GLU A 62 0.43 -28.49 9.96
N ASN A 63 1.39 -28.19 10.84
CA ASN A 63 2.22 -27.00 10.73
C ASN A 63 3.04 -26.99 9.44
N LYS A 64 3.68 -28.11 9.11
CA LYS A 64 4.45 -28.27 7.88
C LYS A 64 3.56 -28.15 6.63
N ALA A 65 2.41 -28.80 6.62
CA ALA A 65 1.43 -28.73 5.55
C ALA A 65 0.93 -27.29 5.33
N PHE A 66 0.65 -26.56 6.41
CA PHE A 66 0.28 -25.15 6.33
C PHE A 66 1.34 -24.32 5.61
N TRP A 67 2.62 -24.42 6.00
CA TRP A 67 3.68 -23.60 5.41
C TRP A 67 3.93 -23.96 3.94
N GLN A 68 3.83 -25.24 3.58
CA GLN A 68 3.90 -25.69 2.20
C GLN A 68 2.75 -25.13 1.35
N GLU A 69 1.52 -25.13 1.88
CA GLU A 69 0.36 -24.55 1.19
C GLU A 69 0.51 -23.03 1.02
N GLN A 70 0.92 -22.30 2.07
CA GLN A 70 1.16 -20.86 1.94
C GLN A 70 2.25 -20.54 0.92
N GLU A 71 3.31 -21.33 0.88
CA GLU A 71 4.38 -21.18 -0.10
C GLU A 71 3.90 -21.44 -1.53
N LYS A 72 3.11 -22.50 -1.74
CA LYS A 72 2.50 -22.83 -3.03
C LYS A 72 1.53 -21.74 -3.49
N LEU A 73 0.67 -21.24 -2.61
CA LEU A 73 -0.26 -20.14 -2.90
C LEU A 73 0.50 -18.86 -3.25
N LEU A 74 1.57 -18.55 -2.50
CA LEU A 74 2.40 -17.39 -2.76
C LEU A 74 3.04 -17.47 -4.14
N GLN A 75 3.72 -18.57 -4.44
CA GLN A 75 4.37 -18.79 -5.73
C GLN A 75 3.35 -18.76 -6.87
N GLY A 76 2.26 -19.51 -6.76
CA GLY A 76 1.20 -19.53 -7.76
C GLY A 76 0.61 -18.14 -8.01
N THR A 77 0.51 -17.30 -6.98
CA THR A 77 0.05 -15.91 -7.12
C THR A 77 1.09 -15.03 -7.80
N LEU A 78 2.38 -15.13 -7.43
CA LEU A 78 3.46 -14.35 -8.02
C LEU A 78 3.69 -14.65 -9.51
N TYR A 79 3.58 -15.92 -9.92
CA TYR A 79 3.80 -16.35 -11.31
C TYR A 79 2.66 -16.00 -12.26
N ARG A 80 1.45 -15.76 -11.74
CA ARG A 80 0.30 -15.33 -12.54
C ARG A 80 0.46 -13.87 -12.96
N THR A 81 1.29 -13.62 -13.96
CA THR A 81 1.58 -12.29 -14.51
C THR A 81 1.09 -12.15 -15.94
N SER A 82 0.43 -11.02 -16.20
CA SER A 82 -0.01 -10.62 -17.53
C SER A 82 1.10 -9.88 -18.29
N SER A 83 0.95 -9.80 -19.62
CA SER A 83 1.93 -9.13 -20.50
C SER A 83 2.17 -7.67 -20.12
N ILE A 84 1.12 -6.91 -19.76
CA ILE A 84 1.24 -5.52 -19.33
C ILE A 84 2.04 -5.39 -18.02
N GLU A 85 1.82 -6.26 -17.05
CA GLU A 85 2.57 -6.25 -15.80
C GLU A 85 4.05 -6.58 -16.03
N THR A 86 4.35 -7.48 -16.96
CA THR A 86 5.73 -7.79 -17.34
C THR A 86 6.42 -6.58 -17.98
N LYS A 87 5.76 -5.89 -18.91
CA LYS A 87 6.29 -4.68 -19.54
C LYS A 87 6.52 -3.55 -18.53
N ILE A 88 5.56 -3.31 -17.64
CA ILE A 88 5.69 -2.31 -16.57
C ILE A 88 6.83 -2.68 -15.61
N ARG A 89 6.95 -3.97 -15.25
CA ARG A 89 8.03 -4.45 -14.38
C ARG A 89 9.39 -4.20 -15.02
N GLN A 90 9.55 -4.46 -16.32
CA GLN A 90 10.78 -4.19 -17.05
C GLN A 90 11.10 -2.69 -17.08
N ALA A 91 10.13 -1.84 -17.43
CA ALA A 91 10.30 -0.38 -17.42
C ALA A 91 10.65 0.16 -16.02
N THR A 92 10.08 -0.43 -14.96
CA THR A 92 10.39 -0.06 -13.57
C THR A 92 11.82 -0.48 -13.21
N LYS A 93 12.28 -1.65 -13.65
CA LYS A 93 13.67 -2.11 -13.46
C LYS A 93 14.66 -1.18 -14.18
N GLU A 94 14.35 -0.76 -15.39
CA GLU A 94 15.16 0.19 -16.16
C GLU A 94 15.23 1.56 -15.47
N ALA A 95 14.09 2.09 -15.02
CA ALA A 95 14.03 3.31 -14.24
C ALA A 95 14.92 3.23 -13.00
N LEU A 96 14.82 2.14 -12.23
CA LEU A 96 15.66 1.94 -11.03
C LEU A 96 17.15 1.87 -11.36
N LYS A 97 17.53 1.22 -12.47
CA LYS A 97 18.93 1.17 -12.92
C LYS A 97 19.44 2.56 -13.31
N GLU A 98 18.63 3.35 -14.00
CA GLU A 98 18.97 4.73 -14.39
C GLU A 98 19.16 5.63 -13.16
N VAL A 99 18.25 5.55 -12.20
CA VAL A 99 18.34 6.31 -10.95
C VAL A 99 19.61 5.94 -10.17
N LYS A 100 19.96 4.65 -10.15
CA LYS A 100 21.19 4.18 -9.51
C LYS A 100 22.45 4.70 -10.22
N SER A 101 22.46 4.73 -11.55
CA SER A 101 23.65 5.11 -12.33
C SER A 101 23.86 6.63 -12.40
N LYS A 102 22.80 7.40 -12.61
CA LYS A 102 22.87 8.88 -12.62
C LYS A 102 23.01 9.47 -11.22
N GLY A 103 22.63 8.71 -10.20
CA GLY A 103 22.41 9.22 -8.86
C GLY A 103 21.14 10.07 -8.80
N LEU A 104 20.62 10.25 -7.60
CA LEU A 104 19.42 11.04 -7.38
C LEU A 104 19.68 12.11 -6.35
N TYR A 105 19.51 13.37 -6.75
CA TYR A 105 19.63 14.51 -5.86
C TYR A 105 18.30 14.78 -5.16
N CYS A 106 18.31 14.74 -3.84
CA CYS A 106 17.13 15.00 -3.03
C CYS A 106 17.01 16.51 -2.72
N PHE A 107 15.93 17.14 -3.19
CA PHE A 107 15.62 18.55 -2.90
C PHE A 107 14.82 18.75 -1.60
N CYS A 108 14.64 17.70 -0.78
CA CYS A 108 13.91 17.81 0.47
C CYS A 108 14.68 18.65 1.50
N ARG A 109 13.94 19.38 2.35
CA ARG A 109 14.48 20.29 3.37
C ARG A 109 15.44 19.63 4.39
N ARG A 110 15.48 18.30 4.45
CA ARG A 110 16.43 17.50 5.24
C ARG A 110 16.96 16.37 4.36
N PRO A 111 18.08 16.57 3.64
CA PRO A 111 18.69 15.51 2.86
C PRO A 111 19.24 14.45 3.83
N VAL A 112 18.82 13.20 3.65
CA VAL A 112 19.46 12.03 4.26
C VAL A 112 20.63 11.65 3.33
N ALA A 113 21.66 10.95 3.81
CA ALA A 113 22.65 10.37 2.91
C ALA A 113 21.93 9.42 1.93
N GLY A 114 21.96 9.75 0.63
CA GLY A 114 21.13 9.11 -0.41
C GLY A 114 19.86 9.89 -0.74
N CYS A 115 18.98 9.29 -1.53
CA CYS A 115 17.70 9.90 -1.89
C CYS A 115 16.58 9.45 -0.94
N CYS A 116 15.72 10.37 -0.51
CA CYS A 116 14.53 10.01 0.26
C CYS A 116 13.53 9.20 -0.59
N ARG A 117 12.67 8.42 0.07
CA ARG A 117 11.67 7.56 -0.61
C ARG A 117 10.70 8.34 -1.51
N SER A 118 10.33 9.57 -1.12
CA SER A 118 9.42 10.41 -1.90
C SER A 118 10.05 10.87 -3.22
N CYS A 119 11.28 11.39 -3.17
CA CYS A 119 12.03 11.76 -4.38
C CYS A 119 12.31 10.55 -5.28
N LEU A 120 12.63 9.38 -4.70
CA LEU A 120 12.79 8.14 -5.47
C LEU A 120 11.51 7.78 -6.22
N ARG A 121 10.35 7.78 -5.55
CA ARG A 121 9.06 7.52 -6.23
C ARG A 121 8.77 8.56 -7.32
N GLY A 122 9.08 9.83 -7.06
CA GLY A 122 8.95 10.91 -8.04
C GLY A 122 9.78 10.67 -9.30
N GLU A 123 11.02 10.25 -9.13
CA GLU A 123 11.93 9.94 -10.23
C GLU A 123 11.45 8.74 -11.06
N ILE A 124 11.07 7.65 -10.38
CA ILE A 124 10.55 6.45 -11.05
C ILE A 124 9.23 6.76 -11.77
N SER A 125 8.32 7.52 -11.14
CA SER A 125 7.06 7.91 -11.76
C SER A 125 7.27 8.76 -13.03
N ARG A 126 8.24 9.68 -12.99
CA ARG A 126 8.59 10.51 -14.14
C ARG A 126 9.23 9.69 -15.26
N HIS A 127 10.17 8.80 -14.95
CA HIS A 127 10.75 7.91 -15.96
C HIS A 127 9.68 7.05 -16.62
N LEU A 128 8.77 6.45 -15.84
CA LEU A 128 7.66 5.65 -16.38
C LEU A 128 6.72 6.45 -17.29
N ARG A 129 6.52 7.75 -17.00
CA ARG A 129 5.68 8.65 -17.81
C ARG A 129 6.39 9.14 -19.06
N ASP A 130 7.58 9.71 -18.90
CA ASP A 130 8.25 10.50 -19.94
C ASP A 130 9.07 9.62 -20.89
N VAL A 131 9.65 8.53 -20.39
CA VAL A 131 10.48 7.60 -21.19
C VAL A 131 9.67 6.41 -21.67
N ALA A 132 8.89 5.80 -20.79
CA ALA A 132 8.14 4.59 -21.11
C ALA A 132 6.69 4.83 -21.58
N GLY A 133 6.19 6.07 -21.48
CA GLY A 133 4.89 6.47 -22.04
C GLY A 133 3.67 5.95 -21.29
N TYR A 134 3.79 5.53 -20.03
CA TYR A 134 2.65 5.06 -19.24
C TYR A 134 1.90 6.21 -18.56
N ASP A 135 0.57 6.08 -18.42
CA ASP A 135 -0.24 6.93 -17.52
C ASP A 135 0.04 6.53 -16.07
N CYS A 136 1.13 7.08 -15.54
CA CYS A 136 1.67 6.81 -14.23
C CYS A 136 1.35 7.95 -13.26
N VAL A 137 1.00 7.66 -12.01
CA VAL A 137 0.83 8.67 -10.96
C VAL A 137 1.41 8.17 -9.65
N ILE A 138 1.76 9.10 -8.77
CA ILE A 138 1.99 8.79 -7.36
C ILE A 138 0.64 8.85 -6.66
N SER A 139 0.14 7.71 -6.23
CA SER A 139 -1.12 7.59 -5.52
C SER A 139 -0.89 7.61 -4.02
N LYS A 140 -1.75 8.35 -3.32
CA LYS A 140 -1.77 8.41 -1.86
C LYS A 140 -3.10 7.88 -1.36
N SER A 141 -3.07 6.75 -0.67
CA SER A 141 -4.23 6.21 0.03
C SER A 141 -4.29 6.81 1.44
N LYS A 142 -5.51 7.12 1.90
CA LYS A 142 -5.78 7.58 3.26
C LYS A 142 -6.97 6.82 3.81
N TRP A 143 -6.88 6.38 5.06
CA TRP A 143 -7.99 5.73 5.75
C TRP A 143 -8.14 6.29 7.15
N ARG A 144 -9.41 6.38 7.58
CA ARG A 144 -9.77 6.81 8.93
C ARG A 144 -9.58 5.66 9.91
N SER A 145 -9.39 6.00 11.18
CA SER A 145 -9.40 5.02 12.24
C SER A 145 -10.78 4.38 12.38
N SER A 146 -10.81 3.07 12.62
CA SER A 146 -11.98 2.33 13.06
C SER A 146 -11.67 1.60 14.38
N GLN A 147 -12.57 0.74 14.85
CA GLN A 147 -12.36 -0.03 16.08
C GLN A 147 -11.09 -0.91 16.00
N ASP A 148 -10.81 -1.50 14.84
CA ASP A 148 -9.73 -2.49 14.69
C ASP A 148 -8.47 -1.98 14.01
N ILE A 149 -8.56 -0.84 13.32
CA ILE A 149 -7.45 -0.28 12.55
C ILE A 149 -7.22 1.20 12.87
N PRO A 150 -5.98 1.62 13.17
CA PRO A 150 -5.65 3.03 13.33
C PRO A 150 -5.70 3.75 11.98
N ALA A 151 -5.89 5.07 12.04
CA ALA A 151 -5.79 5.93 10.86
C ALA A 151 -4.37 5.88 10.28
N GLY A 152 -4.27 6.04 8.96
CA GLY A 152 -2.98 6.04 8.29
C GLY A 152 -3.07 6.54 6.86
N GLU A 153 -1.89 6.66 6.27
CA GLU A 153 -1.71 7.01 4.88
C GLU A 153 -0.56 6.21 4.29
N HIS A 154 -0.61 5.97 2.98
CA HIS A 154 0.44 5.26 2.27
C HIS A 154 0.61 5.81 0.85
N GLU A 155 1.86 5.91 0.40
CA GLU A 155 2.20 6.41 -0.92
C GLU A 155 2.83 5.30 -1.76
N TYR A 156 2.28 5.09 -2.95
CA TYR A 156 2.71 4.09 -3.91
C TYR A 156 2.60 4.68 -5.33
N ILE A 157 3.12 3.96 -6.32
CA ILE A 157 2.98 4.35 -7.73
C ILE A 157 1.85 3.53 -8.34
N GLU A 158 1.01 4.16 -9.13
CA GLU A 158 -0.12 3.52 -9.82
C GLU A 158 -0.05 3.84 -11.31
N ILE A 159 -0.25 2.82 -12.15
CA ILE A 159 -0.43 2.97 -13.58
C ILE A 159 -1.87 2.65 -13.94
N LEU A 160 -2.48 3.55 -14.70
CA LEU A 160 -3.76 3.33 -15.33
C LEU A 160 -3.57 2.84 -16.75
N ASP A 161 -4.15 1.71 -17.08
CA ASP A 161 -4.25 1.23 -18.45
C ASP A 161 -5.71 1.31 -18.91
N ARG A 162 -5.95 2.20 -19.88
CA ARG A 162 -7.25 2.44 -20.52
C ARG A 162 -7.31 1.88 -21.93
N SER A 163 -6.32 1.07 -22.33
CA SER A 163 -6.20 0.56 -23.70
C SER A 163 -7.30 -0.44 -24.08
N ASP A 164 -7.85 -1.19 -23.11
CA ASP A 164 -8.94 -2.14 -23.34
C ASP A 164 -10.30 -1.52 -22.98
N SER A 165 -10.94 -0.90 -23.98
CA SER A 165 -12.26 -0.26 -23.83
C SER A 165 -13.38 -1.24 -23.43
N LYS A 166 -13.16 -2.56 -23.51
CA LYS A 166 -14.16 -3.58 -23.16
C LYS A 166 -14.02 -4.11 -21.74
N LYS A 167 -12.81 -4.13 -21.17
CA LYS A 167 -12.55 -4.64 -19.80
C LYS A 167 -12.54 -3.58 -18.71
N GLY A 168 -12.71 -2.31 -19.08
CA GLY A 168 -12.67 -1.19 -18.15
C GLY A 168 -11.24 -0.79 -17.80
N GLU A 169 -11.12 0.21 -16.91
CA GLU A 169 -9.83 0.75 -16.47
C GLU A 169 -9.06 -0.29 -15.64
N MET A 170 -7.89 -0.73 -16.13
CA MET A 170 -7.00 -1.61 -15.39
C MET A 170 -6.04 -0.81 -14.53
N ARG A 171 -5.90 -1.20 -13.27
CA ARG A 171 -5.01 -0.56 -12.30
C ARG A 171 -3.86 -1.48 -11.93
N VAL A 172 -2.64 -1.02 -12.19
CA VAL A 172 -1.39 -1.69 -11.80
C VAL A 172 -0.70 -0.90 -10.71
N VAL A 173 -0.43 -1.56 -9.59
CA VAL A 173 0.26 -0.99 -8.43
C VAL A 173 1.75 -1.32 -8.51
N ILE A 174 2.58 -0.32 -8.20
CA ILE A 174 4.02 -0.43 -8.05
C ILE A 174 4.39 -0.01 -6.62
N GLU A 175 4.92 -0.95 -5.85
CA GLU A 175 5.44 -0.72 -4.50
C GLU A 175 6.95 -0.97 -4.50
N LEU A 176 7.74 0.03 -4.10
CA LEU A 176 9.21 -0.02 -4.21
C LEU A 176 9.88 -0.74 -3.02
N SER A 177 9.15 -0.97 -1.92
CA SER A 177 9.66 -1.65 -0.72
C SER A 177 8.67 -2.70 -0.22
N PHE A 178 8.14 -3.51 -1.12
CA PHE A 178 7.03 -4.42 -0.85
C PHE A 178 7.39 -5.49 0.18
N ARG A 179 8.57 -6.10 0.07
CA ARG A 179 9.04 -7.11 1.02
C ARG A 179 9.09 -6.57 2.45
N ALA A 180 9.67 -5.38 2.63
CA ALA A 180 9.84 -4.74 3.94
C ALA A 180 8.51 -4.52 4.68
N GLU A 181 7.41 -4.32 3.94
CA GLU A 181 6.06 -4.15 4.51
C GLU A 181 5.55 -5.39 5.27
N PHE A 182 6.12 -6.57 4.99
CA PHE A 182 5.75 -7.84 5.62
C PHE A 182 6.87 -8.41 6.50
N GLU A 183 8.03 -7.78 6.60
CA GLU A 183 9.11 -8.29 7.45
C GLU A 183 8.80 -8.18 8.94
N ILE A 184 8.96 -9.29 9.68
CA ILE A 184 8.82 -9.30 11.14
C ILE A 184 10.20 -9.60 11.73
N ALA A 185 10.78 -8.64 12.45
CA ALA A 185 12.14 -8.74 13.00
C ALA A 185 12.35 -10.02 13.83
N LYS A 186 11.38 -10.31 14.71
CA LYS A 186 11.34 -11.54 15.51
C LYS A 186 10.52 -12.65 14.86
N GLY A 187 10.36 -12.69 13.53
CA GLY A 187 9.59 -13.72 12.82
C GLY A 187 10.20 -15.12 12.93
N GLY A 188 9.37 -16.16 12.82
CA GLY A 188 9.79 -17.56 12.70
C GLY A 188 10.56 -17.82 11.41
N GLU A 189 11.33 -18.91 11.37
CA GLU A 189 12.18 -19.23 10.23
C GLU A 189 11.37 -19.54 8.97
N GLU A 190 10.29 -20.33 9.11
CA GLU A 190 9.34 -20.62 8.03
C GLU A 190 8.75 -19.34 7.43
N TYR A 191 8.35 -18.38 8.28
CA TYR A 191 7.86 -17.09 7.83
C TYR A 191 8.92 -16.28 7.11
N LYS A 192 10.15 -16.22 7.65
CA LYS A 192 11.27 -15.52 7.00
C LYS A 192 11.58 -16.12 5.63
N ARG A 193 11.53 -17.45 5.49
CA ARG A 193 11.69 -18.15 4.21
C ARG A 193 10.58 -17.81 3.22
N LEU A 194 9.34 -17.66 3.70
CA LEU A 194 8.23 -17.21 2.86
C LEU A 194 8.44 -15.76 2.38
N ILE A 195 8.83 -14.84 3.28
CA ILE A 195 9.07 -13.43 2.95
C ILE A 195 10.27 -13.24 2.02
N SER A 196 11.33 -14.06 2.14
CA SER A 196 12.48 -13.96 1.25
C SER A 196 12.16 -14.29 -0.21
N ARG A 197 11.03 -14.95 -0.48
CA ARG A 197 10.53 -15.21 -1.85
C ARG A 197 9.79 -14.02 -2.47
N LEU A 198 9.43 -13.01 -1.68
CA LEU A 198 8.77 -11.81 -2.20
C LEU A 198 9.74 -10.94 -3.00
N PRO A 199 9.30 -10.31 -4.09
CA PRO A 199 10.11 -9.29 -4.74
C PRO A 199 10.25 -8.06 -3.84
N GLU A 200 11.41 -7.39 -3.90
CA GLU A 200 11.60 -6.11 -3.21
C GLU A 200 10.67 -5.04 -3.82
N VAL A 201 10.61 -5.02 -5.15
CA VAL A 201 9.73 -4.14 -5.91
C VAL A 201 8.56 -4.95 -6.45
N TYR A 202 7.37 -4.70 -5.91
CA TYR A 202 6.15 -5.30 -6.43
C TYR A 202 5.64 -4.48 -7.60
N VAL A 203 5.27 -5.19 -8.67
CA VAL A 203 4.53 -4.64 -9.81
C VAL A 203 3.42 -5.61 -10.12
N GLY A 204 2.16 -5.17 -10.00
CA GLY A 204 1.03 -6.03 -10.34
C GLY A 204 -0.34 -5.40 -10.17
N LYS A 205 -1.34 -6.08 -10.71
CA LYS A 205 -2.74 -5.67 -10.63
C LYS A 205 -3.26 -5.71 -9.21
N THR A 206 -4.24 -4.86 -8.97
CA THR A 206 -4.94 -4.71 -7.70
C THR A 206 -5.49 -6.04 -7.15
N GLU A 207 -6.03 -6.90 -8.01
CA GLU A 207 -6.59 -8.20 -7.62
C GLU A 207 -5.50 -9.16 -7.12
N ARG A 208 -4.35 -9.18 -7.82
CA ARG A 208 -3.20 -10.00 -7.41
C ARG A 208 -2.63 -9.49 -6.09
N LEU A 209 -2.52 -8.17 -5.94
CA LEU A 209 -2.05 -7.56 -4.70
C LEU A 209 -2.94 -7.95 -3.51
N ARG A 210 -4.27 -7.90 -3.69
CA ARG A 210 -5.23 -8.32 -2.66
C ARG A 210 -4.99 -9.77 -2.21
N SER A 211 -4.78 -10.69 -3.15
CA SER A 211 -4.49 -12.10 -2.84
C SER A 211 -3.17 -12.27 -2.09
N LEU A 212 -2.12 -11.57 -2.51
CA LEU A 212 -0.81 -11.61 -1.83
C LEU A 212 -0.91 -11.09 -0.40
N ILE A 213 -1.57 -9.95 -0.19
CA ILE A 213 -1.78 -9.38 1.15
C ILE A 213 -2.48 -10.40 2.06
N LYS A 214 -3.53 -11.08 1.55
CA LYS A 214 -4.25 -12.11 2.32
C LYS A 214 -3.34 -13.26 2.74
N ILE A 215 -2.60 -13.86 1.81
CA ILE A 215 -1.66 -14.97 2.07
C ILE A 215 -0.63 -14.54 3.14
N LEU A 216 -0.03 -13.36 2.97
CA LEU A 216 1.02 -12.88 3.86
C LEU A 216 0.52 -12.51 5.26
N CYS A 217 -0.71 -11.99 5.37
CA CYS A 217 -1.32 -11.68 6.67
C CYS A 217 -1.69 -12.98 7.43
N ILE A 218 -2.20 -14.00 6.74
CA ILE A 218 -2.48 -15.32 7.34
C ILE A 218 -1.19 -15.96 7.86
N ALA A 219 -0.14 -15.98 7.04
CA ALA A 219 1.18 -16.47 7.43
C ALA A 219 1.77 -15.67 8.60
N GLY A 220 1.62 -14.34 8.59
CA GLY A 220 2.06 -13.46 9.67
C GLY A 220 1.32 -13.72 10.97
N LYS A 221 0.00 -13.95 10.91
CA LYS A 221 -0.84 -14.26 12.08
C LYS A 221 -0.37 -15.56 12.72
N LYS A 222 -0.17 -16.62 11.92
CA LYS A 222 0.38 -17.88 12.43
C LYS A 222 1.76 -17.71 13.05
N CYS A 223 2.68 -17.04 12.34
CA CYS A 223 4.05 -16.79 12.83
C CYS A 223 4.07 -16.11 14.21
N LEU A 224 3.22 -15.11 14.41
CA LEU A 224 3.14 -14.38 15.68
C LEU A 224 2.48 -15.22 16.77
N ARG A 225 1.43 -16.00 16.45
CA ARG A 225 0.82 -16.95 17.39
C ARG A 225 1.81 -18.00 17.87
N ASP A 226 2.53 -18.65 16.95
CA ASP A 226 3.52 -19.68 17.28
C ASP A 226 4.64 -19.12 18.20
N LYS A 227 4.91 -17.81 18.09
CA LYS A 227 5.87 -17.08 18.94
C LYS A 227 5.25 -16.43 20.18
N LYS A 228 3.96 -16.64 20.45
CA LYS A 228 3.22 -16.03 21.57
C LYS A 228 3.32 -14.50 21.58
N MET A 229 3.30 -13.90 20.40
CA MET A 229 3.34 -12.45 20.18
C MET A 229 2.00 -11.94 19.65
N HIS A 230 1.56 -10.78 20.12
CA HIS A 230 0.35 -10.14 19.59
C HIS A 230 0.60 -9.49 18.23
N MET A 231 -0.38 -9.61 17.32
CA MET A 231 -0.34 -8.95 16.01
C MET A 231 -0.74 -7.48 16.13
N GLY A 232 0.21 -6.57 15.89
CA GLY A 232 -0.07 -5.13 15.85
C GLY A 232 -1.15 -4.79 14.80
N PRO A 233 -2.02 -3.79 15.06
CA PRO A 233 -3.09 -3.40 14.13
C PRO A 233 -2.61 -3.11 12.70
N TRP A 234 -1.39 -2.58 12.54
CA TRP A 234 -0.81 -2.27 11.24
C TRP A 234 -0.36 -3.49 10.42
N ARG A 235 -0.38 -4.70 11.01
CA ARG A 235 -0.09 -5.96 10.31
C ARG A 235 -1.36 -6.75 10.00
N LYS A 236 -2.51 -6.33 10.54
CA LYS A 236 -3.81 -6.97 10.30
C LYS A 236 -4.20 -6.84 8.84
N HIS A 237 -5.02 -7.77 8.38
CA HIS A 237 -5.41 -7.85 6.97
C HIS A 237 -6.11 -6.58 6.49
N LYS A 238 -7.07 -6.06 7.27
CA LYS A 238 -7.80 -4.83 6.94
C LYS A 238 -6.88 -3.62 6.77
N TYR A 239 -5.90 -3.45 7.67
CA TYR A 239 -4.95 -2.33 7.59
C TYR A 239 -4.06 -2.46 6.36
N MET A 240 -3.52 -3.65 6.12
CA MET A 240 -2.66 -3.90 4.96
C MET A 240 -3.42 -3.71 3.65
N GLN A 241 -4.69 -4.11 3.57
CA GLN A 241 -5.51 -3.80 2.40
C GLN A 241 -5.70 -2.28 2.21
N ALA A 242 -5.99 -1.53 3.28
CA ALA A 242 -6.22 -0.10 3.19
C ALA A 242 -5.02 0.68 2.62
N LYS A 243 -3.78 0.19 2.83
CA LYS A 243 -2.56 0.81 2.29
C LYS A 243 -2.57 0.96 0.76
N TRP A 244 -3.13 0.01 0.02
CA TRP A 244 -3.12 0.07 -1.45
C TRP A 244 -4.53 0.10 -2.07
N LEU A 245 -5.55 -0.31 -1.31
CA LEU A 245 -6.94 -0.39 -1.76
C LEU A 245 -7.85 0.66 -1.13
N GLY A 246 -7.30 1.50 -0.23
CA GLY A 246 -8.03 2.60 0.40
C GLY A 246 -8.41 3.68 -0.60
N THR A 247 -9.26 4.61 -0.16
CA THR A 247 -9.67 5.75 -0.99
C THR A 247 -8.43 6.56 -1.37
N CYS A 248 -8.15 6.61 -2.67
CA CYS A 248 -7.10 7.45 -3.24
C CYS A 248 -7.68 8.85 -3.45
N ASP A 249 -6.91 9.90 -3.16
CA ASP A 249 -7.34 11.30 -3.38
C ASP A 249 -7.82 11.53 -4.84
N ARG A 250 -7.34 10.74 -5.81
CA ARG A 250 -7.78 10.75 -7.21
C ARG A 250 -9.20 10.19 -7.45
N SER A 251 -9.64 9.21 -6.65
CA SER A 251 -10.98 8.62 -6.81
C SER A 251 -12.10 9.61 -6.46
N SER A 252 -11.83 10.57 -5.57
CA SER A 252 -12.77 11.65 -5.26
C SER A 252 -13.01 12.60 -6.46
N SER A 253 -12.03 12.73 -7.36
CA SER A 253 -12.13 13.58 -8.54
C SER A 253 -12.76 12.87 -9.74
N LEU A 254 -12.71 11.55 -9.81
CA LEU A 254 -13.32 10.76 -10.89
C LEU A 254 -14.79 10.43 -10.59
N GLU A 255 -15.19 10.18 -9.33
CA GLU A 255 -16.62 9.99 -9.00
C GLU A 255 -17.44 11.28 -9.13
N ALA A 256 -16.81 12.45 -8.98
CA ALA A 256 -17.46 13.74 -9.23
C ALA A 256 -17.74 14.01 -10.72
N ALA A 257 -17.08 13.29 -11.64
CA ALA A 257 -17.22 13.49 -13.09
C ALA A 257 -18.27 12.59 -13.75
N VAL A 258 -18.84 11.61 -13.03
CA VAL A 258 -19.82 10.64 -13.60
C VAL A 258 -21.28 11.02 -13.31
N VAL A 259 -21.52 12.13 -12.61
CA VAL A 259 -22.89 12.62 -12.33
C VAL A 259 -23.04 14.03 -12.88
N SER A 260 -23.21 14.16 -14.19
CA SER A 260 -23.77 15.35 -14.83
C SER A 260 -24.16 15.06 -16.29
N GLU A 261 -25.32 14.45 -16.50
CA GLU A 261 -26.12 14.76 -17.69
C GLU A 261 -27.61 14.55 -17.41
N THR A 262 -28.31 15.69 -17.29
CA THR A 262 -29.77 15.91 -17.42
C THR A 262 -30.66 15.34 -16.29
N THR A 263 -31.55 16.06 -15.62
CA THR A 263 -32.32 17.30 -15.88
C THR A 263 -32.72 17.93 -14.53
N GLU A 264 -32.61 19.25 -14.39
CA GLU A 264 -33.36 20.09 -13.42
C GLU A 264 -34.89 19.97 -13.67
N PRO A 265 -35.77 20.12 -12.64
CA PRO A 265 -36.10 21.46 -12.14
C PRO A 265 -36.30 21.63 -10.62
N GLU A 266 -35.81 22.77 -10.16
CA GLU A 266 -36.44 23.75 -9.25
C GLU A 266 -36.44 23.54 -7.72
N ASN A 267 -35.86 24.58 -7.08
CA ASN A 267 -36.09 25.06 -5.72
C ASN A 267 -35.67 24.16 -4.55
N TRP A 268 -34.37 24.18 -4.23
CA TRP A 268 -33.92 24.12 -2.84
C TRP A 268 -32.67 24.99 -2.67
N VAL A 269 -32.76 26.05 -1.86
CA VAL A 269 -31.61 26.87 -1.45
C VAL A 269 -31.07 26.29 -0.14
N PRO A 270 -29.85 25.72 -0.08
CA PRO A 270 -29.27 25.33 1.19
C PRO A 270 -28.79 26.58 1.94
N LEU A 271 -29.39 26.84 3.10
CA LEU A 271 -28.98 27.87 4.05
C LEU A 271 -27.52 27.61 4.48
N VAL A 272 -26.59 28.41 3.95
CA VAL A 272 -25.21 28.48 4.43
C VAL A 272 -25.25 29.00 5.87
N LYS A 273 -25.08 28.11 6.86
CA LYS A 273 -24.83 28.53 8.24
C LYS A 273 -23.39 29.06 8.33
N PRO A 274 -23.16 30.35 8.62
CA PRO A 274 -21.81 30.82 8.89
C PRO A 274 -21.30 30.17 10.17
N ARG A 275 -20.13 29.53 10.08
CA ARG A 275 -19.35 29.10 11.24
C ARG A 275 -18.89 30.36 11.99
N VAL A 276 -19.47 30.61 13.16
CA VAL A 276 -18.97 31.64 14.07
C VAL A 276 -17.69 31.11 14.71
N SER A 277 -16.57 31.76 14.38
CA SER A 277 -15.30 31.61 15.08
C SER A 277 -15.43 32.25 16.46
N MET A 278 -15.27 31.46 17.53
CA MET A 278 -15.44 31.90 18.92
C MET A 278 -14.10 32.17 19.62
N LEU A 279 -13.16 32.78 18.91
CA LEU A 279 -11.91 33.27 19.49
C LEU A 279 -11.57 34.61 18.83
N ASN A 280 -11.93 35.70 19.52
CA ASN A 280 -11.23 36.98 19.49
C ASN A 280 -11.51 37.65 20.83
N TYR A 281 -10.57 37.47 21.75
CA TYR A 281 -10.51 38.17 23.03
C TYR A 281 -9.53 39.32 22.80
N ASP A 282 -10.05 40.50 22.50
CA ASP A 282 -9.26 41.74 22.57
C ASP A 282 -10.12 42.80 23.27
N GLY A 283 -9.72 43.10 24.50
CA GLY A 283 -10.22 44.23 25.24
C GLY A 283 -9.52 45.51 24.82
N LEU A 284 -10.25 46.62 24.89
CA LEU A 284 -9.85 47.86 25.56
C LEU A 284 -10.96 48.90 25.38
N THR A 285 -11.32 49.59 26.48
CA THR A 285 -11.60 51.04 26.63
C THR A 285 -12.73 51.63 25.75
N THR A 286 -13.66 52.51 26.14
CA THR A 286 -13.85 53.55 27.16
C THR A 286 -15.34 53.91 26.94
N GLY A 287 -16.24 54.07 27.91
CA GLY A 287 -16.29 55.19 28.83
C GLY A 287 -17.68 55.84 28.81
N MET A 288 -18.09 56.30 30.00
CA MET A 288 -19.07 57.36 30.29
C MET A 288 -20.58 57.05 30.13
N GLY A 289 -21.29 57.11 31.26
CA GLY A 289 -22.75 57.19 31.30
C GLY A 289 -23.38 57.08 32.69
N ARG A 290 -23.17 58.11 33.54
CA ARG A 290 -23.99 58.58 34.70
C ARG A 290 -25.28 57.80 35.02
N SER A 291 -25.56 57.30 36.23
CA SER A 291 -25.81 57.98 37.53
C SER A 291 -27.25 57.66 37.98
N ALA A 292 -27.41 56.97 39.11
CA ALA A 292 -28.44 57.27 40.12
C ALA A 292 -28.24 56.35 41.33
N ALA A 293 -28.09 56.98 42.48
CA ALA A 293 -28.05 56.35 43.79
C ALA A 293 -29.45 55.87 44.21
N VAL A 294 -29.52 54.70 44.86
CA VAL A 294 -30.45 54.46 45.96
C VAL A 294 -29.72 53.61 47.01
N LYS A 295 -29.56 54.22 48.18
CA LYS A 295 -29.15 53.60 49.44
C LYS A 295 -30.39 52.93 50.04
N VAL A 296 -30.22 51.88 50.84
CA VAL A 296 -30.71 51.78 52.23
C VAL A 296 -30.53 50.34 52.72
N VAL A 297 -29.63 50.25 53.72
CA VAL A 297 -29.55 49.34 54.89
C VAL A 297 -29.51 47.85 54.63
#